data_AF-T1CWK2-F1
#
_entry.id   AF-T1CWK2-F1
#
_cell.length_a   1.000
_cell.length_b   1.000
_cell.length_c   1.000
_cell.angle_alpha   90.00
_cell.angle_beta   90.00
_cell.angle_gamma   90.00
#
_symmetry.space_group_name_H-M   'P 1'
#
loop_
_entity.id
_entity.type
_entity.pdbx_description
1 polymer ?
#
loop_
_entity_poly.entity_id
_entity_poly.type
_entity_poly.pdbx_seq_one_letter_code
_entity_poly.pdbx_strand_id
1 'polypeptide(L)'
;RTATPEQIFAFQKAFYNALLDRYAAELTHYRESRVTVIPARAPLEGPRAIARTHVKLNDGKEVSVDFVFRKGPDGQWKAYDVVIDGISYIASYRSQVGDEIRHIGLDGLIKRLQTEGLSAFDKPKKTGAAK
;
A
#
# COMPACT_ATOMS: atom_id res chain seq x y z
N ARG A 1 -3.49 -5.52 -21.09
CA ARG A 1 -4.78 -5.74 -20.36
C ARG A 1 -5.27 -7.13 -20.70
N THR A 2 -4.65 -8.18 -20.13
CA THR A 2 -4.82 -9.58 -20.58
C THR A 2 -5.22 -10.54 -19.45
N ALA A 3 -5.42 -10.04 -18.23
CA ALA A 3 -5.83 -10.85 -17.08
C ALA A 3 -7.34 -11.13 -17.12
N THR A 4 -7.75 -12.34 -16.75
CA THR A 4 -9.17 -12.68 -16.62
C THR A 4 -9.78 -12.06 -15.35
N PRO A 5 -11.11 -11.91 -15.27
CA PRO A 5 -11.79 -11.46 -14.05
C PRO A 5 -11.41 -12.28 -12.82
N GLU A 6 -11.24 -13.60 -12.97
CA GLU A 6 -10.86 -14.52 -11.90
C GLU A 6 -9.43 -14.24 -11.41
N GLN A 7 -8.49 -14.01 -12.34
CA GLN A 7 -7.11 -13.64 -11.98
C GLN A 7 -7.06 -12.29 -11.28
N ILE A 8 -7.85 -11.31 -11.72
CA ILE A 8 -7.94 -10.00 -11.06
C ILE A 8 -8.45 -10.18 -9.62
N PHE A 9 -9.51 -10.96 -9.42
CA PHE A 9 -10.06 -11.22 -8.09
C PHE A 9 -9.07 -11.97 -7.20
N ALA A 10 -8.42 -13.01 -7.73
CA ALA A 10 -7.42 -13.78 -7.00
C ALA A 10 -6.23 -12.92 -6.57
N PHE A 11 -5.74 -12.04 -7.45
CA PHE A 11 -4.70 -11.07 -7.13
C PHE A 11 -5.16 -10.08 -6.06
N GLN A 12 -6.35 -9.48 -6.20
CA GLN A 12 -6.90 -8.56 -5.22
C GLN A 12 -6.99 -9.19 -3.83
N LYS A 13 -7.50 -10.42 -3.74
CA LYS A 13 -7.61 -11.15 -2.49
C LYS A 13 -6.25 -11.46 -1.87
N ALA A 14 -5.31 -11.99 -2.66
CA ALA A 14 -3.97 -12.32 -2.19
C ALA A 14 -3.22 -11.07 -1.70
N PHE A 15 -3.29 -9.99 -2.48
CA PHE A 15 -2.64 -8.72 -2.15
C PHE A 15 -3.26 -8.07 -0.90
N TYR A 16 -4.60 -8.08 -0.78
CA TYR A 16 -5.29 -7.59 0.42
C TYR A 16 -4.87 -8.36 1.68
N ASN A 17 -4.84 -9.69 1.61
CA ASN A 17 -4.40 -10.52 2.74
C ASN A 17 -2.95 -10.24 3.10
N ALA A 18 -2.06 -10.13 2.11
CA ALA A 18 -0.65 -9.81 2.34
C ALA A 18 -0.45 -8.46 3.06
N LEU A 19 -1.24 -7.44 2.70
CA LEU A 19 -1.26 -6.15 3.41
C LEU A 19 -1.77 -6.32 4.85
N LEU A 20 -2.86 -7.04 5.04
CA LEU A 20 -3.44 -7.28 6.36
C LEU A 20 -2.43 -8.00 7.26
N ASP A 21 -1.82 -9.09 6.81
CA ASP A 21 -0.85 -9.86 7.59
C ASP A 21 0.37 -9.02 7.98
N ARG A 22 0.82 -8.13 7.10
CA ARG A 22 1.98 -7.27 7.37
C ARG A 22 1.69 -6.18 8.39
N TYR A 23 0.50 -5.58 8.34
CA TYR A 23 0.22 -4.34 9.07
C TYR A 23 -0.79 -4.49 10.22
N ALA A 24 -1.56 -5.58 10.28
CA ALA A 24 -2.59 -5.79 11.31
C ALA A 24 -2.00 -5.76 12.72
N ALA A 25 -0.80 -6.31 12.92
CA ALA A 25 -0.14 -6.30 14.23
C ALA A 25 0.12 -4.87 14.73
N GLU A 26 0.63 -3.98 13.88
CA GLU A 26 0.94 -2.59 14.27
C GLU A 26 -0.35 -1.79 14.56
N LEU A 27 -1.46 -2.10 13.87
CA LEU A 27 -2.75 -1.47 14.16
C LEU A 27 -3.26 -1.77 15.58
N THR A 28 -2.87 -2.90 16.18
CA THR A 28 -3.22 -3.20 17.59
C THR A 28 -2.46 -2.34 18.59
N HIS A 29 -1.33 -1.76 18.18
CA HIS A 29 -0.51 -0.85 18.99
C HIS A 29 -0.79 0.63 18.72
N TYR A 30 -1.76 0.92 17.85
CA TYR A 30 -2.18 2.27 17.52
C TYR A 30 -2.57 3.06 18.77
N ARG A 31 -2.09 4.30 18.84
CA ARG A 31 -2.55 5.30 19.80
C ARG A 31 -2.86 6.58 19.06
N GLU A 32 -4.05 7.14 19.31
CA GLU A 32 -4.52 8.37 18.67
C GLU A 32 -3.55 9.53 18.86
N SER A 33 -2.91 9.63 20.04
CA SER A 33 -1.92 10.67 20.36
C SER A 33 -0.67 10.68 19.47
N ARG A 34 -0.47 9.68 18.61
CA ARG A 34 0.64 9.62 17.67
C ARG A 34 0.32 10.25 16.31
N VAL A 35 -0.94 10.51 16.00
CA VAL A 35 -1.35 11.02 14.69
C VAL A 35 -1.84 12.46 14.86
N THR A 36 -1.18 13.37 14.15
CA THR A 36 -1.61 14.77 14.07
C THR A 36 -2.16 15.03 12.68
N VAL A 37 -3.46 15.33 12.58
CA VAL A 37 -4.08 15.74 11.32
C VAL A 37 -3.82 17.23 11.11
N ILE A 38 -3.27 17.57 9.95
CA ILE A 38 -2.98 18.96 9.58
C ILE A 38 -4.23 19.56 8.93
N PRO A 39 -4.84 20.61 9.50
CA PRO A 39 -6.04 21.21 8.94
C PRO A 39 -5.81 21.71 7.51
N ALA A 40 -6.72 21.37 6.61
CA ALA A 40 -6.73 21.93 5.27
C ALA A 40 -7.06 23.43 5.34
N ARG A 41 -6.28 24.26 4.63
CA ARG A 41 -6.49 25.71 4.58
C ARG A 41 -7.53 26.14 3.52
N ALA A 42 -7.91 25.22 2.65
CA ALA A 42 -8.85 25.47 1.56
C ALA A 42 -10.00 24.44 1.60
N PRO A 43 -11.20 24.82 1.16
CA PRO A 43 -12.31 23.89 1.01
C PRO A 43 -11.95 22.76 0.01
N LEU A 44 -12.57 21.60 0.20
CA LEU A 44 -12.39 20.46 -0.70
C LEU A 44 -13.08 20.75 -2.03
N GLU A 45 -12.31 21.03 -3.07
CA GLU A 45 -12.83 21.23 -4.42
C GLU A 45 -12.63 19.96 -5.26
N GLY A 46 -13.74 19.43 -5.80
CA GLY A 46 -13.74 18.29 -6.72
C GLY A 46 -13.77 16.90 -6.06
N PRO A 47 -13.52 15.83 -6.84
CA PRO A 47 -13.70 14.45 -6.39
C PRO A 47 -12.44 13.86 -5.72
N ARG A 48 -11.43 14.68 -5.40
CA ARG A 48 -10.17 14.25 -4.78
C ARG A 48 -9.85 15.14 -3.58
N ALA A 49 -9.28 14.54 -2.55
CA ALA A 49 -8.85 15.23 -1.35
C ALA A 49 -7.58 14.58 -0.80
N ILE A 50 -6.77 15.35 -0.07
CA ILE A 50 -5.61 14.84 0.67
C ILE A 50 -5.77 15.26 2.12
N ALA A 51 -5.82 14.29 3.03
CA ALA A 51 -5.69 14.56 4.45
C ALA A 51 -4.21 14.40 4.81
N ARG A 52 -3.55 15.51 5.11
CA ARG A 52 -2.15 15.50 5.53
C ARG A 52 -2.06 15.18 7.00
N THR A 53 -1.18 14.24 7.35
CA THR A 53 -0.96 13.89 8.75
C THR A 53 0.52 13.75 9.04
N HIS A 54 0.87 13.93 10.30
CA HIS A 54 2.15 13.50 10.82
C HIS A 54 1.95 12.37 11.81
N VAL A 55 2.81 11.35 11.73
CA VAL A 55 2.79 10.19 12.61
C VAL A 55 4.08 10.14 13.41
N LYS A 56 3.95 10.14 14.74
CA LYS A 56 5.07 9.97 15.67
C LYS A 56 5.38 8.49 15.88
N LEU A 57 6.59 8.09 15.53
CA LEU A 57 7.10 6.73 15.69
C LEU A 57 7.56 6.45 17.12
N ASN A 58 7.81 5.17 17.42
CA ASN A 58 8.32 4.73 18.72
C ASN A 58 9.69 5.33 19.08
N ASP A 59 10.54 5.60 18.08
CA ASP A 59 11.86 6.22 18.25
C ASP A 59 11.79 7.75 18.39
N GLY A 60 10.58 8.31 18.43
CA GLY A 60 10.33 9.74 18.60
C GLY A 60 10.39 10.54 17.29
N LYS A 61 10.78 9.94 16.16
CA LYS A 61 10.75 10.62 14.86
C LYS A 61 9.31 10.85 14.41
N GLU A 62 9.15 11.89 13.61
CA GLU A 62 7.88 12.25 12.98
C GLU A 62 7.99 12.00 11.48
N VAL A 63 6.99 11.32 10.93
CA VAL A 63 6.92 10.94 9.52
C VAL A 63 5.69 11.57 8.89
N SER A 64 5.84 12.11 7.68
CA SER A 64 4.70 12.64 6.92
C SER A 64 3.91 11.50 6.30
N VAL A 65 2.63 11.40 6.63
CA VAL A 65 1.72 10.38 6.11
C VAL A 65 0.48 11.08 5.55
N ASP A 66 0.40 11.14 4.23
CA ASP A 66 -0.69 11.78 3.52
C ASP A 66 -1.67 10.71 3.02
N PHE A 67 -2.93 10.82 3.42
CA PHE A 67 -3.99 9.94 2.94
C PHE A 67 -4.70 10.59 1.75
N VAL A 68 -4.69 9.90 0.61
CA VAL A 68 -5.30 10.40 -0.63
C VAL A 68 -6.67 9.76 -0.81
N PHE A 69 -7.69 10.61 -0.93
CA PHE A 69 -9.09 10.22 -1.00
C PHE A 69 -9.67 10.51 -2.38
N ARG A 70 -10.65 9.69 -2.74
CA ARG A 70 -11.52 9.91 -3.90
C ARG A 70 -12.97 9.79 -3.49
N LYS A 71 -13.81 10.69 -3.99
CA LYS A 71 -15.26 10.62 -3.86
C LYS A 71 -15.81 9.58 -4.85
N GLY A 72 -16.51 8.58 -4.32
CA GLY A 72 -17.19 7.55 -5.09
C GLY A 72 -18.49 8.05 -5.72
N PRO A 73 -19.10 7.27 -6.63
CA PRO A 73 -20.40 7.57 -7.22
C PRO A 73 -21.54 7.63 -6.18
N ASP A 74 -21.39 6.90 -5.08
CA ASP A 74 -22.23 6.92 -3.88
C ASP A 74 -22.08 8.20 -3.03
N GLY A 75 -21.19 9.10 -3.45
CA GLY A 75 -20.86 10.33 -2.73
C GLY A 75 -19.93 10.12 -1.53
N GLN A 76 -19.51 8.89 -1.23
CA GLN A 76 -18.65 8.58 -0.09
C GLN A 76 -17.17 8.79 -0.43
N TRP A 77 -16.42 9.33 0.51
CA TRP A 77 -14.96 9.43 0.39
C TRP A 77 -14.31 8.11 0.78
N LYS A 78 -13.43 7.59 -0.07
CA LYS A 78 -12.64 6.39 0.21
C LYS A 78 -11.17 6.73 0.02
N ALA A 79 -10.35 6.37 1.01
CA ALA A 79 -8.90 6.41 0.85
C ALA A 79 -8.51 5.38 -0.20
N TYR A 80 -7.64 5.76 -1.11
CA TYR A 80 -7.12 4.83 -2.12
C TYR A 80 -5.60 4.78 -2.15
N ASP A 81 -4.91 5.81 -1.65
CA ASP A 81 -3.45 5.80 -1.57
C ASP A 81 -2.97 6.39 -0.25
N VAL A 82 -1.80 5.96 0.17
CA VAL A 82 -1.05 6.50 1.30
C VAL A 82 0.30 6.93 0.77
N VAL A 83 0.65 8.19 1.04
CA VAL A 83 1.92 8.77 0.61
C VAL A 83 2.76 9.01 1.87
N ILE A 84 3.88 8.29 1.99
CA ILE A 84 4.78 8.40 3.14
C ILE A 84 6.04 9.12 2.69
N ASP A 85 6.37 10.24 3.32
CA ASP A 85 7.50 11.11 2.96
C ASP A 85 7.56 11.39 1.43
N GLY A 86 6.40 11.64 0.82
CA GLY A 86 6.26 11.92 -0.61
C GLY A 86 6.23 10.69 -1.53
N ILE A 87 6.38 9.48 -0.99
CA ILE A 87 6.37 8.23 -1.75
C ILE A 87 4.98 7.60 -1.72
N SER A 88 4.32 7.53 -2.89
CA SER A 88 3.03 6.87 -3.07
C SER A 88 3.17 5.34 -2.98
N TYR A 89 2.38 4.74 -2.10
CA TYR A 89 2.32 3.29 -1.95
C TYR A 89 1.77 2.61 -3.20
N ILE A 90 0.68 3.13 -3.78
CA ILE A 90 0.14 2.60 -5.04
C ILE A 90 1.16 2.67 -6.16
N ALA A 91 1.87 3.80 -6.31
CA ALA A 91 2.85 3.95 -7.37
C ALA A 91 4.00 2.94 -7.21
N SER A 92 4.48 2.76 -5.97
CA SER A 92 5.51 1.78 -5.62
C SER A 92 5.08 0.35 -5.95
N TYR A 93 3.93 -0.09 -5.43
CA TYR A 93 3.42 -1.44 -5.70
C TYR A 93 3.11 -1.66 -7.18
N ARG A 94 2.59 -0.66 -7.90
CA ARG A 94 2.35 -0.78 -9.34
C ARG A 94 3.64 -1.06 -10.11
N SER A 95 4.75 -0.44 -9.71
CA SER A 95 6.07 -0.74 -10.30
C SER A 95 6.47 -2.18 -10.01
N GLN A 96 6.44 -2.58 -8.74
CA GLN A 96 6.87 -3.91 -8.28
C GLN A 96 6.02 -5.05 -8.88
N VAL A 97 4.70 -4.89 -8.90
CA VAL A 97 3.76 -5.82 -9.54
C VAL A 97 4.05 -5.91 -11.04
N GLY A 98 4.30 -4.78 -11.70
CA GLY A 98 4.66 -4.76 -13.12
C GLY A 98 5.96 -5.50 -13.40
N ASP A 99 6.98 -5.35 -12.53
CA ASP A 99 8.22 -6.09 -12.61
C ASP A 99 7.99 -7.60 -12.42
N GLU A 100 7.33 -8.03 -11.34
CA GLU A 100 7.05 -9.44 -11.07
C GLU A 100 6.24 -10.11 -12.19
N ILE A 101 5.18 -9.47 -12.67
CA ILE A 101 4.38 -10.02 -13.79
C ILE A 101 5.23 -10.24 -15.04
N ARG A 102 6.20 -9.35 -15.33
CA ARG A 102 7.12 -9.55 -16.46
C ARG A 102 8.06 -10.75 -16.26
N HIS A 103 8.44 -11.06 -15.03
CA HIS A 103 9.38 -12.14 -14.72
C HIS A 103 8.70 -13.50 -14.57
N ILE A 104 7.58 -13.58 -13.85
CA ILE A 104 6.95 -14.84 -13.42
C ILE A 104 5.47 -14.97 -13.81
N GLY A 105 4.91 -13.96 -14.49
CA GLY A 105 3.49 -13.92 -14.84
C GLY A 105 2.57 -13.61 -13.65
N LEU A 106 1.30 -13.33 -13.95
CA LEU A 106 0.31 -12.97 -12.93
C LEU A 106 0.02 -14.13 -11.96
N ASP A 107 -0.14 -15.35 -12.47
CA ASP A 107 -0.41 -16.51 -11.61
C ASP A 107 0.76 -16.83 -10.68
N GLY A 108 1.99 -16.67 -11.18
CA GLY A 108 3.21 -16.79 -10.36
C GLY A 108 3.23 -15.76 -9.23
N LEU A 109 2.91 -14.50 -9.53
CA LEU A 109 2.83 -13.45 -8.52
C LEU A 109 1.72 -13.71 -7.50
N ILE A 110 0.53 -14.16 -7.94
CA ILE A 110 -0.57 -14.53 -7.03
C ILE A 110 -0.10 -15.61 -6.05
N LYS A 111 0.58 -16.65 -6.55
CA LYS A 111 1.10 -17.73 -5.71
C LYS A 111 2.12 -17.21 -4.70
N ARG A 112 3.07 -16.36 -5.13
CA ARG A 112 4.06 -15.77 -4.22
C ARG A 112 3.41 -14.88 -3.16
N LEU A 113 2.43 -14.06 -3.51
CA LEU A 113 1.68 -13.26 -2.54
C LEU A 113 0.98 -14.13 -1.49
N GLN A 114 0.44 -15.27 -1.89
CA GLN A 114 -0.21 -16.22 -0.97
C GLN A 114 0.77 -16.93 -0.04
N THR A 115 2.02 -17.14 -0.44
CA THR A 115 3.01 -17.89 0.34
C THR A 115 3.99 -17.01 1.12
N GLU A 116 4.39 -15.88 0.54
CA GLU A 116 5.45 -14.99 1.04
C GLU A 116 4.90 -13.64 1.54
N GLY A 117 3.61 -13.37 1.32
CA GLY A 117 3.01 -12.07 1.59
C GLY A 117 3.65 -10.96 0.75
N LEU A 118 3.84 -9.77 1.33
CA LEU A 118 4.48 -8.65 0.63
C LEU A 118 5.98 -8.87 0.36
N SER A 119 6.60 -9.85 1.00
CA SER A 119 7.98 -10.26 0.70
C SER A 119 8.11 -10.80 -0.74
N ALA A 120 7.00 -11.12 -1.39
CA ALA A 120 6.96 -11.43 -2.82
C ALA A 120 7.56 -10.31 -3.70
N PHE A 121 7.59 -9.07 -3.22
CA PHE A 121 8.19 -7.93 -3.91
C PHE A 121 9.63 -7.64 -3.50
N ASP A 122 10.13 -8.33 -2.47
CA ASP A 122 11.53 -8.22 -2.09
C ASP A 122 12.37 -8.90 -3.17
N LYS A 123 13.37 -8.19 -3.70
CA LYS A 123 14.33 -8.81 -4.62
C LYS A 123 14.96 -10.00 -3.89
N PRO A 124 15.05 -11.19 -4.52
CA PRO A 124 15.72 -12.33 -3.88
C PRO A 124 17.11 -11.88 -3.45
N LYS A 125 17.43 -12.02 -2.16
CA LYS A 125 18.80 -11.84 -1.68
C LYS A 125 19.66 -12.72 -2.57
N LYS A 126 20.63 -12.13 -3.27
CA LYS A 126 21.70 -12.91 -3.89
C LYS A 126 22.34 -13.70 -2.75
N THR A 127 21.97 -14.96 -2.58
CA THR A 127 22.79 -15.92 -1.86
C THR A 127 24.07 -15.97 -2.67
N GLY A 128 25.09 -15.25 -2.20
CA GLY A 128 26.42 -15.35 -2.75
C GLY A 128 26.82 -16.81 -2.67
N ALA A 129 26.82 -17.49 -3.82
CA ALA A 129 27.58 -18.70 -3.98
C ALA A 129 29.05 -18.30 -3.80
N ALA A 130 29.54 -18.45 -2.58
CA ALA A 130 30.97 -18.57 -2.35
C ALA A 130 31.40 -19.86 -3.04
N LYS A 131 32.17 -19.71 -4.11
CA LYS A 131 33.04 -20.77 -4.62
C LYS A 131 34.16 -21.02 -3.64
#